data_AF-A0A7C1MAZ9-F1
#
_entry.id   AF-A0A7C1MAZ9-F1
#
_cell.length_a   1.000
_cell.length_b   1.000
_cell.length_c   1.000
_cell.angle_alpha   90.00
_cell.angle_beta   90.00
_cell.angle_gamma   90.00
#
_symmetry.space_group_name_H-M   'P 1'
#
loop_
_entity.id
_entity.type
_entity.pdbx_description
1 polymer ?
#
loop_
_entity_poly.entity_id
_entity_poly.type
_entity_poly.pdbx_seq_one_letter_code
_entity_poly.pdbx_strand_id
1 'polypeptide(L)'
;MAIGFGFSRLSAWKLKGRQLARVAIIASALLAGQAAALAPEHEARRLMLAIEESVAAEHWGEAGEYLNRLQLLDAEKPVDYHYYRGRVMLQSSHFNEAQAALDAYVAKAGTEGSHYQSALKLITEIERARKETAQVAPVGEETRIAVIEPAGDKRSASLRKLYLTDSDREALVLHLNSLLGIAGWRQDQAIVRLDRPADIEYRLSVGGNAISIQEMQRNSSGGVT
;
A
#
# COMPACT_ATOMS: atom_id res chain seq x y z
N MET A 1 -28.61 26.05 -72.83
CA MET A 1 -27.91 24.76 -72.67
C MET A 1 -28.82 23.87 -71.84
N ALA A 2 -29.52 22.94 -72.50
CA ALA A 2 -30.59 22.11 -71.94
C ALA A 2 -30.01 20.85 -71.26
N ILE A 3 -30.43 20.58 -70.02
CA ILE A 3 -31.32 19.50 -69.56
C ILE A 3 -30.90 18.08 -69.95
N GLY A 4 -30.70 17.25 -68.92
CA GLY A 4 -31.14 15.86 -68.94
C GLY A 4 -30.22 14.92 -68.18
N PHE A 5 -30.60 14.52 -66.97
CA PHE A 5 -30.55 13.13 -66.47
C PHE A 5 -31.37 13.07 -65.17
N GLY A 6 -32.58 12.55 -65.28
CA GLY A 6 -33.30 12.05 -64.11
C GLY A 6 -33.08 10.55 -64.00
N PHE A 7 -32.82 10.04 -62.80
CA PHE A 7 -33.18 8.68 -62.42
C PHE A 7 -33.38 8.60 -60.89
N SER A 8 -34.58 8.15 -60.53
CA SER A 8 -34.92 7.27 -59.40
C SER A 8 -34.98 7.78 -57.96
N ARG A 9 -36.25 7.86 -57.54
CA ARG A 9 -36.83 7.66 -56.21
C ARG A 9 -35.99 6.81 -55.24
N LEU A 10 -35.84 7.31 -54.02
CA LEU A 10 -35.76 6.47 -52.82
C LEU A 10 -36.81 6.91 -51.79
N SER A 11 -37.51 5.91 -51.31
CA SER A 11 -38.72 5.94 -50.49
C SER A 11 -38.46 6.41 -49.06
N ALA A 12 -39.38 7.22 -48.56
CA ALA A 12 -39.47 7.63 -47.16
C ALA A 12 -39.57 6.44 -46.19
N TRP A 13 -38.62 6.34 -45.26
CA TRP A 13 -38.80 5.57 -44.03
C TRP A 13 -39.35 6.47 -42.93
N LYS A 14 -40.63 6.28 -42.61
CA LYS A 14 -41.26 6.83 -41.41
C LYS A 14 -40.73 6.11 -40.17
N LEU A 15 -39.85 6.74 -39.39
CA LEU A 15 -39.57 6.30 -38.03
C LEU A 15 -40.79 6.56 -37.13
N LYS A 16 -41.33 5.50 -36.53
CA LYS A 16 -42.46 5.54 -35.60
C LYS A 16 -42.06 6.19 -34.27
N GLY A 17 -42.71 7.30 -33.91
CA GLY A 17 -42.48 8.12 -32.70
C GLY A 17 -42.70 7.46 -31.33
N ARG A 18 -42.93 6.13 -31.24
CA ARG A 18 -43.07 5.41 -29.95
C ARG A 18 -41.75 4.88 -29.38
N GLN A 19 -40.68 4.82 -30.18
CA GLN A 19 -39.35 4.38 -29.74
C GLN A 19 -38.55 5.51 -29.06
N LEU A 20 -38.84 6.77 -29.39
CA LEU A 20 -38.13 7.93 -28.84
C LEU A 20 -38.47 8.22 -27.36
N ALA A 21 -39.69 7.91 -26.92
CA ALA A 21 -40.11 8.16 -25.54
C ALA A 21 -39.46 7.20 -24.51
N ARG A 22 -39.08 5.97 -24.92
CA ARG A 22 -38.43 5.00 -24.02
C ARG A 22 -36.93 5.24 -23.85
N VAL A 23 -36.27 5.82 -24.86
CA VAL A 23 -34.85 6.21 -24.78
C VAL A 23 -34.67 7.43 -23.88
N ALA A 24 -35.64 8.36 -23.87
CA ALA A 24 -35.59 9.55 -23.02
C ALA A 24 -35.63 9.23 -21.52
N ILE A 25 -36.39 8.21 -21.09
CA ILE A 25 -36.53 7.86 -19.66
C ILE A 25 -35.26 7.18 -19.11
N ILE A 26 -34.54 6.41 -19.94
CA ILE A 26 -33.30 5.75 -19.52
C ILE A 26 -32.13 6.74 -19.46
N ALA A 27 -32.13 7.79 -20.31
CA ALA A 27 -31.10 8.83 -20.30
C ALA A 27 -31.17 9.74 -19.05
N SER A 28 -32.35 9.92 -18.45
CA SER A 28 -32.52 10.79 -17.28
C SER A 28 -32.02 10.20 -15.95
N ALA A 29 -31.83 8.88 -15.86
CA ALA A 29 -31.37 8.22 -14.62
C ALA A 29 -29.84 8.24 -14.43
N LEU A 30 -29.07 8.56 -15.48
CA LEU A 30 -27.59 8.55 -15.44
C LEU A 30 -26.96 9.86 -14.93
N LEU A 31 -27.76 10.90 -14.66
CA LEU A 31 -27.25 12.21 -14.24
C LEU A 31 -27.36 12.47 -12.74
N ALA A 32 -27.86 11.52 -11.93
CA ALA A 32 -28.07 11.70 -10.49
C ALA A 32 -26.88 11.27 -9.60
N GLY A 33 -25.69 11.02 -10.17
CA GLY A 33 -24.58 10.36 -9.46
C GLY A 33 -23.27 11.15 -9.36
N GLN A 34 -23.20 12.39 -9.82
CA GLN A 34 -21.99 13.20 -9.66
C GLN A 34 -22.09 13.97 -8.34
N ALA A 35 -21.92 13.28 -7.21
CA ALA A 35 -21.59 13.97 -5.97
C ALA A 35 -20.30 14.74 -6.25
N ALA A 36 -20.37 16.07 -6.27
CA ALA A 36 -19.19 16.90 -6.48
C ALA A 36 -18.17 16.54 -5.40
N ALA A 37 -17.07 15.90 -5.79
CA ALA A 37 -15.97 15.64 -4.88
C ALA A 37 -15.46 16.99 -4.38
N LEU A 38 -15.40 17.16 -3.06
CA LEU A 38 -14.78 18.33 -2.45
C LEU A 38 -13.35 18.47 -2.99
N ALA A 39 -12.86 19.72 -3.09
CA ALA A 39 -11.45 19.94 -3.35
C ALA A 39 -10.59 19.19 -2.29
N PRO A 40 -9.41 18.67 -2.65
CA PRO A 40 -8.60 17.83 -1.75
C PRO A 40 -8.36 18.47 -0.38
N GLU A 41 -8.18 19.79 -0.31
CA GLU A 41 -7.97 20.53 0.94
C GLU A 41 -9.22 20.52 1.83
N HIS A 42 -10.41 20.63 1.23
CA HIS A 42 -11.68 20.57 1.96
C HIS A 42 -12.02 19.15 2.40
N GLU A 43 -11.71 18.16 1.57
CA GLU A 43 -11.84 16.75 1.94
C GLU A 43 -10.87 16.39 3.09
N ALA A 44 -9.64 16.92 3.07
CA ALA A 44 -8.69 16.73 4.14
C ALA A 44 -9.22 17.27 5.48
N ARG A 45 -9.80 18.48 5.46
CA ARG A 45 -10.43 19.09 6.65
C ARG A 45 -11.64 18.30 7.14
N ARG A 46 -12.50 17.85 6.23
CA ARG A 46 -13.66 17.02 6.58
C ARG A 46 -13.23 15.71 7.24
N LEU A 47 -12.26 15.01 6.65
CA LEU A 47 -11.74 13.76 7.19
C LEU A 47 -11.08 13.97 8.55
N MET A 48 -10.35 15.08 8.72
CA MET A 48 -9.77 15.43 10.01
C MET A 48 -10.85 15.58 11.10
N LEU A 49 -11.94 16.31 10.82
CA LEU A 49 -13.06 16.45 11.75
C LEU A 49 -13.70 15.10 12.10
N ALA A 50 -13.88 14.23 11.10
CA ALA A 50 -14.44 12.90 11.31
C ALA A 50 -13.51 12.02 12.18
N ILE A 51 -12.19 12.14 12.03
CA ILE A 51 -11.21 11.48 12.89
C ILE A 51 -11.31 11.99 14.33
N GLU A 52 -11.38 13.32 14.51
CA GLU A 52 -11.50 13.94 15.84
C GLU A 52 -12.73 13.44 16.58
N GLU A 53 -13.89 13.45 15.90
CA GLU A 53 -15.16 12.98 16.44
C GLU A 53 -15.13 11.49 16.76
N SER A 54 -14.63 10.66 15.84
CA SER A 54 -14.53 9.21 16.03
C SER A 54 -13.60 8.86 17.20
N VAL A 55 -12.48 9.56 17.34
CA VAL A 55 -11.53 9.36 18.45
C VAL A 55 -12.13 9.87 19.77
N ALA A 56 -12.90 10.96 19.76
CA ALA A 56 -13.60 11.44 20.95
C ALA A 56 -14.71 10.48 21.40
N ALA A 57 -15.35 9.79 20.46
CA ALA A 57 -16.37 8.76 20.71
C ALA A 57 -15.77 7.36 20.96
N GLU A 58 -14.44 7.22 20.97
CA GLU A 58 -13.74 5.91 21.10
C GLU A 58 -14.10 4.90 19.99
N HIS A 59 -14.56 5.38 18.83
CA HIS A 59 -14.79 4.59 17.64
C HIS A 59 -13.48 4.37 16.87
N TRP A 60 -12.59 3.56 17.43
CA TRP A 60 -11.23 3.39 16.94
C TRP A 60 -11.12 2.82 15.52
N GLY A 61 -12.04 1.91 15.15
CA GLY A 61 -12.11 1.36 13.80
C GLY A 61 -12.44 2.41 12.75
N GLU A 62 -13.47 3.21 13.02
CA GLU A 62 -13.94 4.29 12.15
C GLU A 62 -12.86 5.40 12.03
N ALA A 63 -12.22 5.77 13.14
CA ALA A 63 -11.08 6.69 13.13
C ALA A 63 -9.92 6.17 12.24
N GLY A 64 -9.64 4.87 12.29
CA GLY A 64 -8.65 4.22 11.43
C GLY A 64 -9.01 4.28 9.94
N GLU A 65 -10.28 4.07 9.60
CA GLU A 65 -10.75 4.18 8.22
C GLU A 65 -10.61 5.61 7.66
N TYR A 66 -11.01 6.62 8.44
CA TYR A 66 -10.84 8.02 8.02
C TYR A 66 -9.36 8.43 7.93
N LEU A 67 -8.51 7.94 8.84
CA LEU A 67 -7.06 8.15 8.76
C LEU A 67 -6.46 7.56 7.48
N ASN A 68 -6.84 6.34 7.10
CA ASN A 68 -6.36 5.70 5.88
C ASN A 68 -6.77 6.50 4.63
N ARG A 69 -8.00 6.98 4.58
CA ARG A 69 -8.50 7.83 3.50
C ARG A 69 -7.74 9.15 3.43
N LEU A 70 -7.51 9.81 4.58
CA LEU A 70 -6.75 11.05 4.66
C LEU A 70 -5.28 10.85 4.27
N GLN A 71 -4.70 9.70 4.61
CA GLN A 71 -3.33 9.34 4.24
C GLN A 71 -3.15 9.29 2.72
N LEU A 72 -4.10 8.67 2.01
CA LEU A 72 -4.08 8.50 0.55
C LEU A 72 -4.40 9.79 -0.23
N LEU A 73 -4.96 10.79 0.44
CA LEU A 73 -5.33 12.05 -0.18
C LEU A 73 -4.08 12.89 -0.48
N ASP A 74 -3.97 13.33 -1.74
CA ASP A 74 -2.93 14.25 -2.20
C ASP A 74 -3.28 15.69 -1.80
N ALA A 75 -3.22 15.94 -0.49
CA ALA A 75 -3.46 17.22 0.13
C ALA A 75 -2.56 17.38 1.36
N GLU A 76 -2.26 18.62 1.70
CA GLU A 76 -1.56 18.94 2.93
C GLU A 76 -2.41 18.51 4.14
N LYS A 77 -1.79 17.73 5.03
CA LYS A 77 -2.45 17.20 6.23
C LYS A 77 -2.29 18.20 7.37
N PRO A 78 -3.36 18.53 8.11
CA PRO A 78 -3.25 19.36 9.31
C PRO A 78 -2.23 18.79 10.29
N VAL A 79 -1.55 19.63 11.08
CA VAL A 79 -0.55 19.15 12.04
C VAL A 79 -1.14 18.14 13.04
N ASP A 80 -2.39 18.38 13.46
CA ASP A 80 -3.13 17.51 14.39
C ASP A 80 -3.34 16.07 13.85
N TYR A 81 -3.24 15.85 12.54
CA TYR A 81 -3.22 14.51 11.94
C TYR A 81 -2.22 13.59 12.65
N HIS A 82 -1.03 14.10 12.97
CA HIS A 82 0.02 13.31 13.62
C HIS A 82 -0.37 12.90 15.03
N TYR A 83 -1.03 13.79 15.79
CA TYR A 83 -1.53 13.48 17.13
C TYR A 83 -2.60 12.39 17.10
N TYR A 84 -3.62 12.54 16.26
CA TYR A 84 -4.72 11.57 16.19
C TYR A 84 -4.28 10.24 15.59
N ARG A 85 -3.37 10.23 14.60
CA ARG A 85 -2.73 9.00 14.13
C ARG A 85 -1.99 8.30 15.26
N GLY A 86 -1.25 9.04 16.08
CA GLY A 86 -0.58 8.52 17.26
C GLY A 86 -1.53 7.82 18.24
N ARG A 87 -2.67 8.46 18.54
CA ARG A 87 -3.71 7.88 19.41
C ARG A 87 -4.32 6.60 18.85
N VAL A 88 -4.67 6.58 17.57
CA VAL A 88 -5.28 5.40 16.94
C VAL A 88 -4.30 4.22 16.90
N MET A 89 -3.02 4.48 16.58
CA MET A 89 -1.99 3.43 16.57
C MET A 89 -1.69 2.92 17.98
N LEU A 90 -1.73 3.79 18.99
CA LEU A 90 -1.56 3.39 20.39
C LEU A 90 -2.66 2.42 20.82
N GLN A 91 -3.91 2.69 20.46
CA GLN A 91 -5.02 1.81 20.81
C GLN A 91 -4.88 0.40 20.20
N SER A 92 -4.33 0.31 18.99
CA SER A 92 -4.03 -0.96 18.33
C SER A 92 -2.72 -1.60 18.82
N SER A 93 -2.08 -1.08 19.87
CA SER A 93 -0.77 -1.52 20.37
C SER A 93 0.38 -1.43 19.35
N HIS A 94 0.22 -0.64 18.30
CA HIS A 94 1.26 -0.39 17.31
C HIS A 94 2.24 0.68 17.81
N PHE A 95 2.98 0.35 18.87
CA PHE A 95 3.78 1.30 19.64
C PHE A 95 4.84 2.06 18.83
N ASN A 96 5.43 1.44 17.79
CA ASN A 96 6.40 2.12 16.92
C ASN A 96 5.76 3.20 16.07
N GLU A 97 4.62 2.90 15.47
CA GLU A 97 3.88 3.84 14.62
C GLU A 97 3.24 4.95 15.44
N ALA A 98 2.75 4.60 16.63
CA ALA A 98 2.20 5.55 17.59
C ALA A 98 3.26 6.57 18.02
N GLN A 99 4.44 6.09 18.44
CA GLN A 99 5.54 6.94 18.86
C GLN A 99 6.02 7.86 17.74
N ALA A 100 6.28 7.31 16.54
CA ALA A 100 6.73 8.11 15.41
C ALA A 100 5.74 9.22 15.01
N ALA A 101 4.43 8.95 15.11
CA ALA A 101 3.41 9.95 14.84
C ALA A 101 3.37 11.04 15.93
N LEU A 102 3.44 10.67 17.21
CA LEU A 102 3.44 11.63 18.31
C LEU A 102 4.70 12.49 18.32
N ASP A 103 5.86 11.92 18.02
CA ASP A 103 7.12 12.66 17.86
C ASP A 103 7.02 13.67 16.70
N ALA A 104 6.43 13.27 15.57
CA ALA A 104 6.19 14.16 14.44
C ALA A 104 5.22 15.30 14.80
N TYR A 105 4.21 15.04 15.62
CA TYR A 105 3.32 16.08 16.14
C TYR A 105 4.09 17.09 16.98
N VAL A 106 4.84 16.62 17.97
CA VAL A 106 5.63 17.47 18.89
C VAL A 106 6.63 18.32 18.11
N ALA A 107 7.32 17.75 17.13
CA ALA A 107 8.29 18.45 16.30
C ALA A 107 7.66 19.54 15.41
N LYS A 108 6.44 19.32 14.91
CA LYS A 108 5.76 20.24 13.98
C LYS A 108 4.91 21.30 14.67
N ALA A 109 4.16 20.90 15.70
CA ALA A 109 3.29 21.79 16.45
C ALA A 109 4.07 22.64 17.47
N GLY A 110 5.16 22.09 18.00
CA GLY A 110 5.92 22.71 19.07
C GLY A 110 5.11 22.88 20.36
N THR A 111 5.61 23.70 21.27
CA THR A 111 5.00 23.95 22.59
C THR A 111 3.65 24.67 22.53
N GLU A 112 3.31 25.27 21.38
CA GLU A 112 2.05 25.99 21.17
C GLU A 112 0.93 25.07 20.68
N GLY A 113 1.24 23.83 20.30
CA GLY A 113 0.25 22.84 19.86
C GLY A 113 -0.79 22.53 20.94
N SER A 114 -2.06 22.52 20.54
CA SER A 114 -3.22 22.21 21.40
C SER A 114 -3.09 20.88 22.16
N HIS A 115 -2.40 19.90 21.57
CA HIS A 115 -2.20 18.58 22.12
C HIS A 115 -0.78 18.32 22.63
N TYR A 116 0.09 19.33 22.74
CA TYR A 116 1.50 19.16 23.08
C TYR A 116 1.72 18.37 24.37
N GLN A 117 1.08 18.80 25.46
CA GLN A 117 1.20 18.12 26.75
C GLN A 117 0.64 16.71 26.71
N SER A 118 -0.47 16.50 25.99
CA SER A 118 -1.08 15.18 25.83
C SER A 118 -0.18 14.25 25.03
N ALA A 119 0.45 14.72 23.95
CA ALA A 119 1.36 13.93 23.13
C ALA A 119 2.57 13.44 23.94
N LEU A 120 3.19 14.30 24.75
CA LEU A 120 4.32 13.91 25.62
C LEU A 120 3.93 12.86 26.67
N LYS A 121 2.72 12.97 27.24
CA LYS A 121 2.18 11.95 28.16
C LYS A 121 2.02 10.60 27.46
N LEU A 122 1.43 10.58 26.27
CA LEU A 122 1.24 9.37 25.48
C LEU A 122 2.57 8.73 25.07
N ILE A 123 3.60 9.53 24.73
CA ILE A 123 4.96 9.02 24.45
C ILE A 123 5.51 8.29 25.69
N THR A 124 5.37 8.89 26.88
CA THR A 124 5.80 8.25 28.14
C THR A 124 5.01 6.98 28.44
N GLU A 125 3.70 6.95 28.14
CA GLU A 125 2.87 5.76 28.30
C GLU A 125 3.32 4.62 27.37
N ILE A 126 3.65 4.94 26.10
CA ILE A 126 4.23 3.97 25.16
C ILE A 126 5.52 3.37 25.69
N GLU A 127 6.43 4.20 26.21
CA GLU A 127 7.69 3.72 26.79
C GLU A 127 7.46 2.78 27.98
N ARG A 128 6.47 3.08 28.83
CA ARG A 128 6.10 2.23 29.95
C ARG A 128 5.52 0.89 29.47
N ALA A 129 4.57 0.92 28.54
CA ALA A 129 3.94 -0.26 27.98
C ALA A 129 4.96 -1.21 27.31
N ARG A 130 5.97 -0.65 26.63
CA ARG A 130 7.08 -1.43 26.07
C ARG A 130 7.92 -2.13 27.15
N LYS A 131 8.24 -1.42 28.24
CA LYS A 131 9.01 -1.99 29.36
C LYS A 131 8.22 -3.11 30.05
N GLU A 132 6.93 -2.93 30.23
CA GLU A 132 6.03 -3.97 30.79
C GLU A 132 5.95 -5.18 29.87
N THR A 133 5.78 -4.98 28.56
CA THR A 133 5.78 -6.08 27.57
C THR A 133 7.11 -6.85 27.56
N ALA A 134 8.23 -6.13 27.71
CA ALA A 134 9.56 -6.75 27.79
C ALA A 134 9.79 -7.51 29.12
N GLN A 135 9.09 -7.17 30.20
CA GLN A 135 9.18 -7.84 31.50
C GLN A 135 8.26 -9.08 31.62
N VAL A 136 7.16 -9.11 30.87
CA VAL A 136 6.20 -10.23 30.83
C VAL A 136 6.63 -11.32 29.84
N ALA A 137 7.53 -11.01 28.90
CA ALA A 137 8.18 -12.02 28.09
C ALA A 137 8.94 -13.01 29.02
N PRO A 138 8.74 -14.34 28.89
CA PRO A 138 9.39 -15.29 29.76
C PRO A 138 10.91 -15.11 29.68
N VAL A 139 11.55 -15.05 30.84
CA VAL A 139 13.01 -15.16 31.02
C VAL A 139 13.42 -16.52 30.45
N GLY A 140 13.73 -16.55 29.15
CA GLY A 140 13.88 -17.79 28.40
C GLY A 140 14.28 -17.62 26.94
N GLU A 141 14.17 -16.42 26.35
CA GLU A 141 14.91 -16.09 25.13
C GLU A 141 15.47 -14.68 25.28
N GLU A 142 16.81 -14.57 25.22
CA GLU A 142 17.49 -13.31 24.99
C GLU A 142 16.73 -12.54 23.91
N THR A 143 16.34 -11.31 24.22
CA THR A 143 15.89 -10.34 23.23
C THR A 143 16.97 -10.25 22.17
N ARG A 144 16.83 -11.03 21.10
CA ARG A 144 17.65 -10.89 19.90
C ARG A 144 17.19 -9.58 19.28
N ILE A 145 17.70 -8.48 19.82
CA ILE A 145 17.90 -7.27 19.05
C ILE A 145 18.71 -7.76 17.86
N ALA A 146 18.08 -7.81 16.68
CA ALA A 146 18.83 -8.03 15.45
C ALA A 146 19.73 -6.80 15.31
N VAL A 147 20.90 -6.85 15.93
CA VAL A 147 21.99 -5.98 15.58
C VAL A 147 22.30 -6.36 14.14
N ILE A 148 21.83 -5.52 13.22
CA ILE A 148 22.22 -5.64 11.81
C ILE A 148 23.65 -5.12 11.76
N GLU A 149 24.57 -5.99 12.21
CA GLU A 149 25.97 -5.84 11.89
C GLU A 149 26.07 -5.85 10.36
N PRO A 150 26.78 -4.90 9.74
CA PRO A 150 27.15 -5.02 8.34
C PRO A 150 27.73 -6.42 8.16
N ALA A 151 27.15 -7.21 7.26
CA ALA A 151 27.68 -8.52 6.91
C ALA A 151 29.08 -8.27 6.32
N GLY A 152 30.10 -8.25 7.18
CA GLY A 152 31.33 -7.49 6.95
C GLY A 152 31.90 -7.71 5.54
N ASP A 153 32.56 -6.68 5.00
CA ASP A 153 32.96 -6.53 3.58
C ASP A 153 33.53 -7.80 2.90
N LYS A 154 34.11 -8.71 3.69
CA LYS A 154 34.56 -10.03 3.24
C LYS A 154 33.46 -10.86 2.58
N ARG A 155 32.22 -10.81 3.09
CA ARG A 155 31.11 -11.62 2.55
C ARG A 155 30.62 -11.06 1.22
N SER A 156 30.40 -9.75 1.13
CA SER A 156 29.98 -9.12 -0.13
C SER A 156 31.08 -9.21 -1.20
N ALA A 157 32.35 -9.02 -0.84
CA ALA A 157 33.47 -9.24 -1.75
C ALA A 157 33.57 -10.68 -2.26
N SER A 158 33.28 -11.67 -1.41
CA SER A 158 33.23 -13.08 -1.82
C SER A 158 32.09 -13.35 -2.79
N LEU A 159 30.92 -12.73 -2.57
CA LEU A 159 29.77 -12.84 -3.48
C LEU A 159 30.06 -12.17 -4.83
N ARG A 160 30.66 -10.98 -4.84
CA ARG A 160 31.10 -10.31 -6.08
C ARG A 160 32.03 -11.20 -6.90
N LYS A 161 32.99 -11.87 -6.25
CA LYS A 161 33.89 -12.82 -6.90
C LYS A 161 33.17 -14.08 -7.39
N LEU A 162 32.24 -14.62 -6.60
CA LEU A 162 31.50 -15.83 -6.95
C LEU A 162 30.58 -15.62 -8.17
N TYR A 163 29.86 -14.49 -8.19
CA TYR A 163 28.91 -14.15 -9.24
C TYR A 163 29.50 -13.27 -10.35
N LEU A 164 30.78 -12.91 -10.25
CA LEU A 164 31.52 -12.08 -11.21
C LEU A 164 30.85 -10.72 -11.48
N THR A 165 30.50 -10.01 -10.41
CA THR A 165 29.80 -8.72 -10.49
C THR A 165 30.60 -7.59 -9.85
N ASP A 166 30.41 -6.37 -10.36
CA ASP A 166 31.12 -5.17 -9.87
C ASP A 166 30.44 -4.49 -8.68
N SER A 167 29.19 -4.85 -8.35
CA SER A 167 28.45 -4.24 -7.23
C SER A 167 27.96 -5.26 -6.20
N ASP A 168 27.96 -4.86 -4.93
CA ASP A 168 27.42 -5.67 -3.82
C ASP A 168 25.94 -5.94 -3.97
N ARG A 169 25.20 -4.92 -4.45
CA ARG A 169 23.77 -5.01 -4.69
C ARG A 169 23.46 -6.10 -5.73
N GLU A 170 24.15 -6.08 -6.85
CA GLU A 170 23.95 -7.06 -7.91
C GLU A 170 24.37 -8.47 -7.47
N ALA A 171 25.52 -8.60 -6.80
CA ALA A 171 25.97 -9.86 -6.23
C ALA A 171 24.93 -10.48 -5.28
N LEU A 172 24.32 -9.66 -4.43
CA LEU A 172 23.28 -10.08 -3.49
C LEU A 172 21.99 -10.48 -4.22
N VAL A 173 21.57 -9.73 -5.23
CA VAL A 173 20.39 -10.08 -6.04
C VAL A 173 20.58 -11.42 -6.74
N LEU A 174 21.75 -11.65 -7.36
CA LEU A 174 22.08 -12.92 -7.98
C LEU A 174 22.13 -14.07 -6.95
N HIS A 175 22.74 -13.81 -5.79
CA HIS A 175 22.80 -14.82 -4.72
C HIS A 175 21.42 -15.22 -4.22
N LEU A 176 20.55 -14.24 -3.92
CA LEU A 176 19.19 -14.49 -3.48
C LEU A 176 18.39 -15.24 -4.55
N ASN A 177 18.49 -14.84 -5.81
CA ASN A 177 17.81 -15.53 -6.91
C ASN A 177 18.31 -16.97 -7.11
N SER A 178 19.60 -17.24 -6.88
CA SER A 178 20.14 -18.59 -6.87
C SER A 178 19.54 -19.45 -5.75
N LEU A 179 19.29 -18.88 -4.58
CA LEU A 179 18.65 -19.58 -3.46
C LEU A 179 17.15 -19.82 -3.74
N LEU A 180 16.47 -18.79 -4.26
CA LEU A 180 15.05 -18.88 -4.62
C LEU A 180 14.80 -19.91 -5.73
N GLY A 181 15.72 -20.06 -6.68
CA GLY A 181 15.64 -21.09 -7.73
C GLY A 181 15.66 -22.52 -7.18
N ILE A 182 16.30 -22.74 -6.03
CA ILE A 182 16.31 -24.05 -5.35
C ILE A 182 14.99 -24.25 -4.56
N ALA A 183 14.44 -23.17 -4.01
CA ALA A 183 13.24 -23.18 -3.16
C ALA A 183 11.91 -23.15 -3.93
N GLY A 184 11.93 -23.26 -5.26
CA GLY A 184 10.72 -23.27 -6.08
C GLY A 184 9.76 -24.41 -5.71
N TRP A 185 8.47 -24.13 -5.75
CA TRP A 185 7.43 -25.11 -5.39
C TRP A 185 7.14 -26.04 -6.55
N ARG A 186 6.93 -27.32 -6.23
CA ARG A 186 6.57 -28.37 -7.18
C ARG A 186 5.30 -29.08 -6.71
N GLN A 187 4.41 -29.37 -7.64
CA GLN A 187 3.19 -30.14 -7.39
C GLN A 187 3.52 -31.57 -6.95
N ASP A 188 4.53 -32.18 -7.57
CA ASP A 188 5.09 -33.47 -7.12
C ASP A 188 6.33 -33.23 -6.26
N GLN A 189 6.16 -33.39 -4.94
CA GLN A 189 7.24 -33.24 -3.96
C GLN A 189 8.00 -34.55 -3.71
N ALA A 190 7.53 -35.69 -4.24
CA ALA A 190 8.14 -36.99 -3.98
C ALA A 190 9.42 -37.24 -4.79
N ILE A 191 9.54 -36.60 -5.97
CA ILE A 191 10.71 -36.72 -6.85
C ILE A 191 11.19 -35.33 -7.28
N VAL A 192 12.24 -34.84 -6.62
CA VAL A 192 12.91 -33.59 -7.00
C VAL A 192 13.81 -33.83 -8.21
N ARG A 193 13.30 -33.53 -9.40
CA ARG A 193 14.06 -33.51 -10.65
C ARG A 193 14.85 -32.21 -10.74
N LEU A 194 16.17 -32.27 -10.47
CA LEU A 194 17.07 -31.11 -10.53
C LEU A 194 17.32 -30.61 -11.96
N ASP A 195 17.04 -31.45 -12.96
CA ASP A 195 17.09 -31.13 -14.38
C ASP A 195 15.83 -30.39 -14.88
N ARG A 196 14.80 -30.23 -14.02
CA ARG A 196 13.59 -29.49 -14.36
C ARG A 196 13.37 -28.28 -13.44
N PRO A 197 13.00 -27.12 -14.03
CA PRO A 197 12.59 -25.95 -13.25
C PRO A 197 11.37 -26.27 -12.40
N ALA A 198 11.14 -25.48 -11.36
CA ALA A 198 10.00 -25.65 -10.47
C ALA A 198 8.70 -25.21 -11.18
N ASP A 199 7.55 -25.69 -10.68
CA ASP A 199 6.23 -25.31 -11.20
C ASP A 199 5.90 -23.86 -10.84
N ILE A 200 6.33 -23.44 -9.65
CA ILE A 200 6.31 -22.04 -9.20
C ILE A 200 7.73 -21.62 -8.86
N GLU A 201 8.20 -20.57 -9.53
CA GLU A 201 9.50 -19.94 -9.28
C GLU A 201 9.31 -18.53 -8.74
N TYR A 202 10.15 -18.15 -7.78
CA TYR A 202 10.19 -16.79 -7.26
C TYR A 202 11.44 -16.09 -7.77
N ARG A 203 11.27 -14.84 -8.21
CA ARG A 203 12.35 -13.97 -8.64
C ARG A 203 12.31 -12.66 -7.88
N LEU A 204 13.42 -12.31 -7.27
CA LEU A 204 13.63 -11.02 -6.65
C LEU A 204 14.24 -10.06 -7.66
N SER A 205 13.70 -8.84 -7.71
CA SER A 205 14.27 -7.73 -8.44
C SER A 205 14.33 -6.48 -7.57
N VAL A 206 15.24 -5.56 -7.91
CA VAL A 206 15.47 -4.35 -7.14
C VAL A 206 15.44 -3.17 -8.10
N GLY A 207 14.58 -2.19 -7.81
CA GLY A 207 14.42 -0.97 -8.60
C GLY A 207 14.39 0.25 -7.69
N GLY A 208 15.33 1.18 -7.88
CA GLY A 208 15.48 2.32 -6.98
C GLY A 208 15.69 1.89 -5.52
N ASN A 209 14.79 2.32 -4.63
CA ASN A 209 14.79 1.93 -3.21
C ASN A 209 13.70 0.90 -2.86
N ALA A 210 13.16 0.20 -3.86
CA ALA A 210 12.15 -0.83 -3.68
C ALA A 210 12.70 -2.22 -4.06
N ILE A 211 12.24 -3.23 -3.33
CA ILE A 211 12.45 -4.65 -3.64
C ILE A 211 11.10 -5.20 -4.07
N SER A 212 11.06 -5.95 -5.16
CA SER A 212 9.88 -6.69 -5.59
C SER A 212 10.21 -8.16 -5.75
N ILE A 213 9.25 -9.00 -5.39
CA ILE A 213 9.30 -10.45 -5.61
C ILE A 213 8.19 -10.78 -6.59
N GLN A 214 8.57 -11.38 -7.71
CA GLN A 214 7.64 -11.87 -8.72
C GLN A 214 7.52 -13.39 -8.58
N GLU A 215 6.29 -13.88 -8.53
CA GLU A 215 5.96 -15.28 -8.73
C GLU A 215 5.78 -15.54 -10.22
N MET A 216 6.38 -16.62 -10.71
CA MET A 216 6.27 -17.09 -12.08
C MET A 216 5.71 -18.49 -12.06
N GLN A 217 4.53 -18.68 -12.64
CA GLN A 217 3.90 -20.00 -12.72
C GLN A 217 4.16 -20.61 -14.09
N ARG A 218 4.63 -21.85 -14.12
CA ARG A 218 4.76 -22.60 -15.37
C ARG A 218 3.49 -23.39 -15.62
N ASN A 219 2.90 -23.17 -16.79
CA ASN A 219 1.83 -24.03 -17.25
C ASN A 219 2.38 -25.39 -17.70
N SER A 220 1.52 -26.41 -17.76
CA SER A 220 1.86 -27.78 -18.15
C SER A 220 2.41 -27.93 -19.58
N SER A 221 2.43 -26.85 -20.38
CA SER A 221 3.06 -26.77 -21.70
C SER A 221 4.46 -26.14 -21.70
N GLY A 222 5.02 -25.79 -20.54
CA GLY A 222 6.38 -25.22 -20.40
C GLY A 222 6.46 -23.70 -20.63
N GLY A 223 5.32 -23.04 -20.85
CA GLY A 223 5.22 -21.58 -20.91
C GLY A 223 5.16 -20.96 -19.52
N VAL A 224 5.69 -19.75 -19.39
CA VAL A 224 5.66 -18.99 -18.13
C VAL A 224 4.59 -17.90 -18.21
N THR A 225 3.77 -17.80 -17.18
CA THR A 225 2.77 -16.73 -16.99
C THR A 225 3.02 -15.98 -15.69
#